data_AF-A0A495STE2-F1
#
_entry.id   AF-A0A495STE2-F1
#
_cell.length_a   1.000
_cell.length_b   1.000
_cell.length_c   1.000
_cell.angle_alpha   90.00
_cell.angle_beta   90.00
_cell.angle_gamma   90.00
#
_symmetry.space_group_name_H-M   'P 1'
#
loop_
_entity.id
_entity.type
_entity.pdbx_description
1 polymer ?
#
loop_
_entity_poly.entity_id
_entity_poly.type
_entity_poly.pdbx_seq_one_letter_code
_entity_poly.pdbx_strand_id
1 'polypeptide(L)'
;MTTRTHALSAATAVAGAAVLLLAACSKDVPALSFGSAQPSGNRLAAQPPTGRSLALAQWPHGCEVLSDAEIKAILPQAGGIKRKPVKVTIIDFNPLSEADPGTTGDVPDAGCKFSFGLPDKHENDSNSSITLTFTAVADPALVAKSYTKDLAQAREDATKYHKEFEDLGTSLGPQGCFAGDLARGNLTCHQGPYEFEVSGTSTADGVGEYPKADRNWSDKVLRQVARTLSARMP
;
A
#
# COMPACT_ATOMS: atom_id res chain seq x y z
N MET A 1 60.50 22.20 -73.77
CA MET A 1 59.10 22.54 -73.40
C MET A 1 58.24 21.70 -74.33
N THR A 2 57.55 20.65 -73.89
CA THR A 2 56.43 20.69 -72.95
C THR A 2 56.26 19.31 -72.29
N THR A 3 56.27 19.29 -70.97
CA THR A 3 56.09 18.13 -70.08
C THR A 3 54.61 17.73 -70.03
N ARG A 4 54.27 16.44 -70.15
CA ARG A 4 52.95 15.92 -69.77
C ARG A 4 53.08 14.71 -68.86
N THR A 5 52.70 14.98 -67.62
CA THR A 5 52.58 14.10 -66.46
C THR A 5 51.27 13.32 -66.57
N HIS A 6 51.31 11.99 -66.57
CA HIS A 6 50.09 11.18 -66.41
C HIS A 6 49.93 10.80 -64.93
N ALA A 7 48.81 11.23 -64.36
CA ALA A 7 48.41 11.02 -62.98
C ALA A 7 47.95 9.58 -62.75
N LEU A 8 48.46 8.96 -61.68
CA LEU A 8 47.93 7.72 -61.13
C LEU A 8 46.65 8.02 -60.35
N SER A 9 45.51 7.51 -60.83
CA SER A 9 44.27 7.45 -60.06
C SER A 9 44.27 6.17 -59.21
N ALA A 10 44.50 6.31 -57.91
CA ALA A 10 44.24 5.29 -56.91
C ALA A 10 42.93 5.65 -56.17
N ALA A 11 41.81 5.08 -56.60
CA ALA A 11 40.54 5.20 -55.89
C ALA A 11 40.43 4.02 -54.91
N THR A 12 40.87 4.25 -53.66
CA THR A 12 40.71 3.28 -52.57
C THR A 12 39.28 3.37 -52.05
N ALA A 13 38.46 2.35 -52.33
CA ALA A 13 37.12 2.21 -51.78
C ALA A 13 37.21 1.84 -50.29
N VAL A 14 36.90 2.78 -49.41
CA VAL A 14 36.71 2.51 -47.97
C VAL A 14 35.23 2.15 -47.76
N ALA A 15 34.89 0.88 -47.95
CA ALA A 15 33.66 0.29 -47.45
C ALA A 15 33.89 -0.18 -46.01
N GLY A 16 33.91 0.77 -45.07
CA GLY A 16 33.98 0.48 -43.63
C GLY A 16 32.58 0.19 -43.10
N ALA A 17 32.34 -1.06 -42.72
CA ALA A 17 31.09 -1.53 -42.13
C ALA A 17 30.74 -0.76 -40.84
N ALA A 18 29.71 0.08 -40.91
CA ALA A 18 29.02 0.62 -39.73
C ALA A 18 27.96 -0.39 -39.25
N VAL A 19 28.42 -1.54 -38.77
CA VAL A 19 27.57 -2.52 -38.07
C VAL A 19 28.22 -2.74 -36.73
N LEU A 20 27.80 -2.01 -35.71
CA LEU A 20 27.99 -2.26 -34.28
C LEU A 20 27.55 -0.97 -33.57
N LEU A 21 26.44 -1.04 -32.82
CA LEU A 21 25.99 -0.14 -31.73
C LEU A 21 24.46 -0.12 -31.56
N LEU A 22 23.72 -1.05 -32.18
CA LEU A 22 22.45 -1.50 -31.63
C LEU A 22 22.69 -2.59 -30.56
N ALA A 23 23.64 -2.34 -29.65
CA ALA A 23 23.53 -2.94 -28.33
C ALA A 23 22.32 -2.24 -27.70
N ALA A 24 21.14 -2.80 -27.94
CA ALA A 24 19.94 -2.41 -27.24
C ALA A 24 20.28 -2.48 -25.75
N CYS A 25 20.44 -1.31 -25.12
CA CYS A 25 20.59 -1.19 -23.68
C CYS A 25 19.30 -1.72 -23.07
N SER A 26 19.20 -3.04 -22.88
CA SER A 26 18.28 -3.63 -21.93
C SER A 26 18.67 -3.01 -20.59
N LYS A 27 17.94 -1.96 -20.19
CA LYS A 27 18.07 -1.42 -18.84
C LYS A 27 17.65 -2.56 -17.92
N ASP A 28 18.62 -3.22 -17.32
CA ASP A 28 18.33 -4.22 -16.30
C ASP A 28 17.52 -3.53 -15.19
N VAL A 29 16.30 -4.02 -14.97
CA VAL A 29 15.44 -3.52 -13.91
C VAL A 29 16.07 -3.93 -12.59
N PRO A 30 16.43 -2.98 -11.70
CA PRO A 30 17.03 -3.34 -10.42
C PRO A 30 16.05 -4.17 -9.61
N ALA A 31 16.56 -5.19 -8.91
CA ALA A 31 15.75 -6.02 -8.04
C ALA A 31 15.01 -5.18 -6.99
N LEU A 32 13.77 -5.57 -6.69
CA LEU A 32 12.96 -4.90 -5.69
C LEU A 32 13.51 -5.16 -4.28
N SER A 33 13.76 -4.09 -3.54
CA SER A 33 14.20 -4.09 -2.17
C SER A 33 13.03 -3.80 -1.23
N PHE A 34 12.99 -4.53 -0.12
CA PHE A 34 12.01 -4.36 0.95
C PHE A 34 12.74 -4.03 2.24
N GLY A 35 12.30 -2.99 2.91
CA GLY A 35 12.78 -2.63 4.24
C GLY A 35 11.76 -3.00 5.32
N SER A 36 11.86 -2.31 6.46
CA SER A 36 11.04 -2.57 7.64
C SER A 36 10.32 -1.31 8.09
N ALA A 37 9.25 -1.49 8.85
CA ALA A 37 8.55 -0.40 9.53
C ALA A 37 9.53 0.51 10.31
N GLN A 38 9.43 1.83 10.07
CA GLN A 38 10.15 2.87 10.81
C GLN A 38 9.17 3.99 11.20
N PRO A 39 8.31 3.75 12.23
CA PRO A 39 7.31 4.72 12.64
C PRO A 39 7.97 6.04 13.05
N SER A 40 7.61 7.10 12.36
CA SER A 40 8.18 8.45 12.56
C SER A 40 7.14 9.57 12.42
N GLY A 41 5.93 9.26 11.95
CA GLY A 41 4.83 10.22 11.90
C GLY A 41 4.28 10.58 13.29
N ASN A 42 3.32 11.52 13.29
CA ASN A 42 2.62 11.93 14.51
C ASN A 42 1.89 10.75 15.16
N ARG A 43 1.77 10.82 16.50
CA ARG A 43 0.96 9.88 17.27
C ARG A 43 -0.52 10.04 16.89
N LEU A 44 -1.19 8.91 16.67
CA LEU A 44 -2.62 8.84 16.42
C LEU A 44 -3.33 8.66 17.76
N ALA A 45 -3.70 9.76 18.40
CA ALA A 45 -4.18 9.76 19.80
C ALA A 45 -5.65 10.20 19.92
N ALA A 46 -6.55 9.59 19.16
CA ALA A 46 -7.99 9.83 19.31
C ALA A 46 -8.44 9.52 20.74
N GLN A 47 -9.35 10.34 21.25
CA GLN A 47 -9.95 10.20 22.57
C GLN A 47 -11.48 10.16 22.46
N PRO A 48 -12.05 9.05 21.96
CA PRO A 48 -13.48 8.89 21.89
C PRO A 48 -14.08 8.88 23.31
N PRO A 49 -15.32 9.40 23.49
CA PRO A 49 -16.01 9.27 24.77
C PRO A 49 -16.28 7.81 25.12
N THR A 50 -16.36 7.52 26.41
CA THR A 50 -16.59 6.16 26.90
C THR A 50 -17.88 5.56 26.35
N GLY A 51 -17.77 4.35 25.80
CA GLY A 51 -18.89 3.63 25.19
C GLY A 51 -19.48 4.30 23.95
N ARG A 52 -18.73 5.18 23.26
CA ARG A 52 -19.20 5.91 22.08
C ARG A 52 -18.16 5.93 20.96
N SER A 53 -18.64 6.19 19.75
CA SER A 53 -17.79 6.52 18.60
C SER A 53 -17.33 7.98 18.66
N LEU A 54 -16.16 8.24 18.09
CA LEU A 54 -15.71 9.61 17.85
C LEU A 54 -16.58 10.25 16.76
N ALA A 55 -16.93 11.53 16.92
CA ALA A 55 -17.67 12.26 15.89
C ALA A 55 -16.90 12.26 14.56
N LEU A 56 -17.61 12.06 13.44
CA LEU A 56 -17.00 11.88 12.12
C LEU A 56 -16.05 13.02 11.73
N ALA A 57 -16.38 14.26 12.10
CA ALA A 57 -15.57 15.45 11.84
C ALA A 57 -14.23 15.49 12.62
N GLN A 58 -14.06 14.63 13.62
CA GLN A 58 -12.84 14.53 14.44
C GLN A 58 -11.96 13.33 14.05
N TRP A 59 -12.37 12.55 13.05
CA TRP A 59 -11.57 11.44 12.56
C TRP A 59 -10.26 11.97 11.96
N PRO A 60 -9.14 11.22 12.12
CA PRO A 60 -7.88 11.63 11.53
C PRO A 60 -7.95 11.63 10.00
N HIS A 61 -7.26 12.59 9.37
CA HIS A 61 -7.12 12.63 7.91
C HIS A 61 -6.22 11.48 7.43
N GLY A 62 -6.82 10.51 6.73
CA GLY A 62 -6.16 9.28 6.29
C GLY A 62 -4.92 9.51 5.41
N CYS A 63 -4.82 10.62 4.67
CA CYS A 63 -3.65 10.90 3.83
C CYS A 63 -2.44 11.47 4.58
N GLU A 64 -2.64 11.91 5.82
CA GLU A 64 -1.58 12.44 6.67
C GLU A 64 -0.95 11.37 7.56
N VAL A 65 -1.62 10.22 7.71
CA VAL A 65 -1.18 9.21 8.67
C VAL A 65 0.06 8.46 8.22
N LEU A 66 0.33 8.32 6.92
CA LEU A 66 1.57 7.71 6.39
C LEU A 66 2.42 8.76 5.67
N SER A 67 3.63 8.96 6.18
CA SER A 67 4.61 9.83 5.55
C SER A 67 5.32 9.16 4.37
N ASP A 68 5.89 9.96 3.47
CA ASP A 68 6.74 9.43 2.39
C ASP A 68 7.98 8.72 2.94
N ALA A 69 8.51 9.17 4.08
CA ALA A 69 9.65 8.55 4.74
C ALA A 69 9.30 7.14 5.25
N GLU A 70 8.13 6.96 5.85
CA GLU A 70 7.64 5.65 6.28
C GLU A 70 7.39 4.71 5.09
N ILE A 71 6.78 5.21 4.01
CA ILE A 71 6.60 4.42 2.78
C ILE A 71 7.95 4.00 2.21
N LYS A 72 8.93 4.92 2.15
CA LYS A 72 10.28 4.62 1.65
C LYS A 72 11.12 3.75 2.58
N ALA A 73 10.85 3.75 3.89
CA ALA A 73 11.48 2.81 4.81
C ALA A 73 11.07 1.36 4.49
N ILE A 74 9.81 1.15 4.06
CA ILE A 74 9.30 -0.16 3.65
C ILE A 74 9.69 -0.48 2.20
N LEU A 75 9.63 0.51 1.31
CA LEU A 75 9.90 0.41 -0.12
C LEU A 75 10.90 1.50 -0.56
N PRO A 76 12.22 1.27 -0.39
CA PRO A 76 13.24 2.30 -0.67
C PRO A 76 13.23 2.85 -2.10
N GLN A 77 12.71 2.07 -3.04
CA GLN A 77 12.63 2.43 -4.45
C GLN A 77 11.29 3.12 -4.84
N ALA A 78 10.38 3.35 -3.89
CA ALA A 78 9.11 4.01 -4.16
C ALA A 78 9.33 5.46 -4.62
N GLY A 79 8.96 5.74 -5.88
CA GLY A 79 9.04 7.04 -6.52
C GLY A 79 7.66 7.65 -6.78
N GLY A 80 7.59 8.98 -6.86
CA GLY A 80 6.39 9.69 -7.31
C GLY A 80 5.14 9.44 -6.47
N ILE A 81 5.27 9.36 -5.14
CA ILE A 81 4.16 9.06 -4.22
C ILE A 81 3.05 10.11 -4.35
N LYS A 82 1.89 9.67 -4.82
CA LYS A 82 0.65 10.45 -4.93
C LYS A 82 -0.34 9.98 -3.88
N ARG A 83 -1.09 10.92 -3.31
CA ARG A 83 -2.12 10.67 -2.30
C ARG A 83 -3.49 10.99 -2.87
N LYS A 84 -4.45 10.09 -2.67
CA LYS A 84 -5.86 10.32 -2.98
C LYS A 84 -6.70 9.98 -1.75
N PRO A 85 -7.46 10.92 -1.18
CA PRO A 85 -8.38 10.63 -0.09
C PRO A 85 -9.38 9.53 -0.47
N VAL A 86 -9.70 8.70 0.52
CA VAL A 86 -10.71 7.65 0.40
C VAL A 86 -11.82 7.96 1.39
N LYS A 87 -13.03 8.13 0.84
CA LYS A 87 -14.24 8.30 1.61
C LYS A 87 -14.67 6.96 2.20
N VAL A 88 -15.01 6.94 3.48
CA VAL A 88 -15.66 5.81 4.14
C VAL A 88 -17.05 6.24 4.59
N THR A 89 -18.05 5.41 4.32
CA THR A 89 -19.42 5.64 4.79
C THR A 89 -19.66 4.76 6.02
N ILE A 90 -19.87 5.38 7.17
CA ILE A 90 -20.18 4.68 8.42
C ILE A 90 -21.69 4.52 8.50
N ILE A 91 -22.13 3.26 8.62
CA ILE A 91 -23.54 2.92 8.78
C ILE A 91 -23.69 2.20 10.12
N ASP A 92 -24.34 2.87 11.09
CA ASP A 92 -24.78 2.21 12.32
C ASP A 92 -26.17 1.61 12.07
N PHE A 93 -26.27 0.28 12.09
CA PHE A 93 -27.53 -0.46 11.93
C PHE A 93 -28.22 -0.75 13.27
N ASN A 94 -27.99 0.06 14.30
CA ASN A 94 -28.74 -0.04 15.54
C ASN A 94 -29.93 0.95 15.56
N PRO A 95 -31.17 0.48 15.26
CA PRO A 95 -32.36 1.34 15.20
C PRO A 95 -32.76 1.94 16.56
N LEU A 96 -32.13 1.52 17.66
CA LEU A 96 -32.35 2.07 19.00
C LEU A 96 -31.21 3.01 19.47
N SER A 97 -30.10 3.13 18.71
CA SER A 97 -28.99 4.07 18.99
C SER A 97 -28.69 5.05 17.86
N GLU A 98 -29.60 5.20 16.89
CA GLU A 98 -29.48 6.07 15.70
C GLU A 98 -29.18 7.57 15.94
N ALA A 99 -28.90 8.05 17.14
CA ALA A 99 -28.93 9.49 17.40
C ALA A 99 -27.87 10.02 18.37
N ASP A 100 -26.62 9.55 18.30
CA ASP A 100 -25.54 10.51 18.56
C ASP A 100 -25.28 11.30 17.27
N PRO A 101 -25.69 12.58 17.18
CA PRO A 101 -25.56 13.34 15.94
C PRO A 101 -24.10 13.36 15.49
N GLY A 102 -23.87 13.00 14.22
CA GLY A 102 -22.55 13.07 13.60
C GLY A 102 -21.64 11.85 13.85
N THR A 103 -22.18 10.68 14.20
CA THR A 103 -21.42 9.40 14.23
C THR A 103 -21.71 8.46 13.07
N THR A 104 -22.74 8.76 12.26
CA THR A 104 -23.14 8.02 11.05
C THR A 104 -23.06 8.96 9.85
N GLY A 105 -22.67 8.43 8.69
CA GLY A 105 -22.53 9.19 7.46
C GLY A 105 -21.16 9.08 6.81
N ASP A 106 -20.88 10.01 5.89
CA ASP A 106 -19.65 10.03 5.12
C ASP A 106 -18.51 10.71 5.87
N VAL A 107 -17.36 10.05 5.93
CA VAL A 107 -16.08 10.64 6.32
C VAL A 107 -15.23 10.77 5.06
N PRO A 108 -15.16 11.96 4.42
CA PRO A 108 -14.53 12.13 3.11
C PRO A 108 -13.05 11.74 3.08
N ASP A 109 -12.36 11.88 4.21
CA ASP A 109 -10.92 11.66 4.34
C ASP A 109 -10.58 10.56 5.38
N ALA A 110 -11.48 9.59 5.62
CA ALA A 110 -11.22 8.48 6.56
C ALA A 110 -10.12 7.52 6.10
N GLY A 111 -9.69 7.61 4.86
CA GLY A 111 -8.60 6.81 4.33
C GLY A 111 -7.77 7.54 3.28
N CYS A 112 -6.76 6.85 2.77
CA CYS A 112 -5.97 7.32 1.66
C CYS A 112 -5.45 6.17 0.82
N LYS A 113 -5.47 6.37 -0.49
CA LYS A 113 -4.73 5.58 -1.45
C LYS A 113 -3.42 6.30 -1.78
N PHE A 114 -2.31 5.64 -1.45
CA PHE A 114 -0.96 6.02 -1.81
C PHE A 114 -0.58 5.25 -3.07
N SER A 115 -0.45 5.94 -4.21
CA SER A 115 0.01 5.36 -5.47
C SER A 115 1.44 5.79 -5.76
N PHE A 116 2.29 4.88 -6.22
CA PHE A 116 3.69 5.16 -6.50
C PHE A 116 4.26 4.20 -7.55
N GLY A 117 5.37 4.59 -8.15
CA GLY A 117 6.14 3.74 -9.06
C GLY A 117 7.19 2.93 -8.30
N LEU A 118 7.34 1.67 -8.67
CA LEU A 118 8.49 0.82 -8.35
C LEU A 118 9.19 0.41 -9.65
N PRO A 119 10.48 0.01 -9.60
CA PRO A 119 11.21 -0.45 -10.77
C PRO A 119 10.48 -1.57 -11.50
N ASP A 120 10.30 -1.38 -12.80
CA ASP A 120 9.54 -2.25 -13.69
C ASP A 120 10.04 -2.04 -15.12
N LYS A 121 10.09 -3.11 -15.90
CA LYS A 121 10.48 -3.10 -17.31
C LYS A 121 9.61 -2.17 -18.15
N HIS A 122 8.35 -1.97 -17.74
CA HIS A 122 7.36 -1.23 -18.51
C HIS A 122 7.11 0.21 -18.01
N GLU A 123 8.11 0.84 -17.36
CA GLU A 123 8.14 2.25 -16.88
C GLU A 123 6.74 2.86 -16.64
N ASN A 124 6.10 2.50 -15.52
CA ASN A 124 4.80 3.05 -15.10
C ASN A 124 4.91 3.76 -13.75
N ASP A 125 4.69 5.07 -13.75
CA ASP A 125 4.79 5.97 -12.59
C ASP A 125 3.80 5.64 -11.44
N SER A 126 2.90 4.67 -11.62
CA SER A 126 1.91 4.28 -10.61
C SER A 126 1.53 2.79 -10.72
N ASN A 127 2.53 1.90 -10.82
CA ASN A 127 2.33 0.44 -10.86
C ASN A 127 2.05 -0.20 -9.50
N SER A 128 2.08 0.58 -8.41
CA SER A 128 1.93 0.06 -7.04
C SER A 128 1.05 0.98 -6.21
N SER A 129 0.33 0.40 -5.24
CA SER A 129 -0.46 1.17 -4.29
C SER A 129 -0.60 0.52 -2.92
N ILE A 130 -0.78 1.38 -1.92
CA ILE A 130 -1.22 1.05 -0.56
C ILE A 130 -2.50 1.84 -0.32
N THR A 131 -3.55 1.21 0.18
CA THR A 131 -4.78 1.86 0.62
C THR A 131 -4.95 1.60 2.11
N LEU A 132 -5.14 2.67 2.87
CA LEU A 132 -5.44 2.61 4.29
C LEU A 132 -6.80 3.26 4.52
N THR A 133 -7.65 2.63 5.31
CA THR A 133 -8.95 3.18 5.71
C THR A 133 -9.18 2.94 7.19
N PHE A 134 -9.58 3.97 7.93
CA PHE A 134 -10.19 3.77 9.23
C PHE A 134 -11.62 3.28 9.03
N THR A 135 -11.96 2.14 9.62
CA THR A 135 -13.31 1.57 9.58
C THR A 135 -14.08 1.86 10.87
N ALA A 136 -13.36 2.08 11.98
CA ALA A 136 -13.93 2.62 13.21
C ALA A 136 -12.93 3.49 13.98
N VAL A 137 -13.44 4.58 14.57
CA VAL A 137 -12.75 5.33 15.63
C VAL A 137 -13.70 5.49 16.80
N ALA A 138 -13.53 4.71 17.85
CA ALA A 138 -14.50 4.60 18.94
C ALA A 138 -13.85 4.16 20.25
N ASP A 139 -14.63 4.13 21.34
CA ASP A 139 -14.21 3.54 22.60
C ASP A 139 -13.50 2.18 22.36
N PRO A 140 -12.30 1.95 22.93
CA PRO A 140 -11.53 0.75 22.66
C PRO A 140 -12.29 -0.57 22.90
N ALA A 141 -13.22 -0.62 23.85
CA ALA A 141 -14.02 -1.81 24.09
C ALA A 141 -15.05 -2.05 22.98
N LEU A 142 -15.59 -0.98 22.38
CA LEU A 142 -16.46 -1.08 21.20
C LEU A 142 -15.67 -1.54 19.97
N VAL A 143 -14.48 -0.98 19.75
CA VAL A 143 -13.57 -1.39 18.66
C VAL A 143 -13.20 -2.87 18.78
N ALA A 144 -12.76 -3.32 19.95
CA ALA A 144 -12.41 -4.74 20.16
C ALA A 144 -13.61 -5.67 19.94
N LYS A 145 -14.82 -5.24 20.34
CA LYS A 145 -16.06 -5.99 20.10
C LYS A 145 -16.42 -6.04 18.62
N SER A 146 -16.26 -4.94 17.89
CA SER A 146 -16.45 -4.85 16.43
C SER A 146 -15.51 -5.81 15.72
N TYR A 147 -14.20 -5.66 15.96
CA TYR A 147 -13.15 -6.50 15.41
C TYR A 147 -13.39 -7.99 15.66
N THR A 148 -13.84 -8.38 16.86
CA THR A 148 -14.13 -9.79 17.18
C THR A 148 -15.24 -10.36 16.28
N LYS A 149 -16.25 -9.56 15.95
CA LYS A 149 -17.31 -9.96 15.01
C LYS A 149 -16.77 -10.09 13.60
N ASP A 150 -15.95 -9.13 13.16
CA ASP A 150 -15.37 -9.11 11.83
C ASP A 150 -14.42 -10.29 11.63
N LEU A 151 -13.61 -10.62 12.65
CA LEU A 151 -12.77 -11.81 12.69
C LEU A 151 -13.59 -13.10 12.58
N ALA A 152 -14.71 -13.20 13.32
CA ALA A 152 -15.59 -14.37 13.26
C ALA A 152 -16.25 -14.51 11.88
N GLN A 153 -16.72 -13.40 11.30
CA GLN A 153 -17.28 -13.37 9.96
C GLN A 153 -16.25 -13.76 8.90
N ALA A 154 -15.02 -13.23 8.99
CA ALA A 154 -13.95 -13.55 8.06
C ALA A 154 -13.60 -15.06 8.09
N ARG A 155 -13.60 -15.68 9.27
CA ARG A 155 -13.40 -17.14 9.41
C ARG A 155 -14.53 -17.95 8.79
N GLU A 156 -15.78 -17.53 9.00
CA GLU A 156 -16.94 -18.17 8.36
C GLU A 156 -16.86 -18.06 6.84
N ASP A 157 -16.61 -16.86 6.33
CA ASP A 157 -16.45 -16.56 4.91
C ASP A 157 -15.33 -17.38 4.27
N ALA A 158 -14.21 -17.54 4.96
CA ALA A 158 -13.10 -18.35 4.48
C ALA A 158 -13.50 -19.80 4.27
N THR A 159 -14.27 -20.36 5.20
CA THR A 159 -14.79 -21.72 5.10
C THR A 159 -15.83 -21.83 3.98
N LYS A 160 -16.78 -20.90 3.93
CA LYS A 160 -17.92 -20.91 3.00
C LYS A 160 -17.51 -20.68 1.55
N TYR A 161 -16.56 -19.79 1.32
CA TYR A 161 -16.13 -19.37 -0.01
C TYR A 161 -14.74 -19.88 -0.40
N HIS A 162 -14.16 -20.78 0.40
CA HIS A 162 -12.82 -21.33 0.20
C HIS A 162 -11.73 -20.25 0.04
N LYS A 163 -11.83 -19.16 0.82
CA LYS A 163 -10.81 -18.09 0.83
C LYS A 163 -9.65 -18.49 1.73
N GLU A 164 -8.47 -17.99 1.39
CA GLU A 164 -7.31 -18.11 2.26
C GLU A 164 -7.39 -17.08 3.40
N PHE A 165 -7.53 -17.57 4.63
CA PHE A 165 -7.62 -16.76 5.83
C PHE A 165 -6.41 -16.99 6.74
N GLU A 166 -5.92 -15.90 7.35
CA GLU A 166 -4.85 -15.96 8.34
C GLU A 166 -5.20 -15.06 9.54
N ASP A 167 -5.24 -15.65 10.73
CA ASP A 167 -5.31 -14.87 11.97
C ASP A 167 -3.90 -14.52 12.41
N LEU A 168 -3.58 -13.23 12.41
CA LEU A 168 -2.24 -12.71 12.72
C LEU A 168 -2.10 -12.38 14.21
N GLY A 169 -3.20 -12.38 14.97
CA GLY A 169 -3.24 -11.97 16.37
C GLY A 169 -2.49 -10.66 16.60
N THR A 170 -1.54 -10.69 17.54
CA THR A 170 -0.71 -9.54 17.92
C THR A 170 0.65 -9.47 17.23
N SER A 171 0.93 -10.37 16.27
CA SER A 171 2.27 -10.54 15.67
C SER A 171 2.81 -9.30 14.95
N LEU A 172 1.91 -8.39 14.55
CA LEU A 172 2.24 -7.15 13.85
C LEU A 172 2.39 -5.93 14.77
N GLY A 173 2.18 -6.07 16.09
CA GLY A 173 2.11 -4.93 17.02
C GLY A 173 0.70 -4.47 17.43
N PRO A 174 -0.36 -4.47 16.57
CA PRO A 174 -1.70 -4.14 17.02
C PRO A 174 -2.25 -5.20 17.99
N GLN A 175 -3.28 -4.85 18.75
CA GLN A 175 -3.98 -5.75 19.69
C GLN A 175 -4.66 -6.94 18.98
N GLY A 176 -5.00 -6.79 17.70
CA GLY A 176 -5.45 -7.87 16.84
C GLY A 176 -5.30 -7.48 15.38
N CYS A 177 -4.96 -8.45 14.53
CA CYS A 177 -5.01 -8.30 13.09
C CYS A 177 -5.31 -9.64 12.39
N PHE A 178 -5.99 -9.61 11.25
CA PHE A 178 -6.20 -10.79 10.41
C PHE A 178 -6.17 -10.41 8.93
N ALA A 179 -5.93 -11.41 8.07
CA ALA A 179 -6.09 -11.33 6.63
C ALA A 179 -7.31 -12.16 6.23
N GLY A 180 -8.39 -11.49 5.78
CA GLY A 180 -9.66 -12.13 5.45
C GLY A 180 -9.68 -12.84 4.09
N ASP A 181 -8.83 -12.38 3.18
CA ASP A 181 -8.62 -12.96 1.85
C ASP A 181 -7.18 -12.67 1.41
N LEU A 182 -6.25 -13.60 1.67
CA LEU A 182 -4.83 -13.41 1.33
C LEU A 182 -4.60 -13.14 -0.17
N ALA A 183 -5.49 -13.63 -1.05
CA ALA A 183 -5.42 -13.38 -2.48
C ALA A 183 -5.78 -11.94 -2.86
N ARG A 184 -6.46 -11.18 -1.98
CA ARG A 184 -6.78 -9.77 -2.19
C ARG A 184 -5.82 -8.82 -1.48
N GLY A 185 -4.90 -9.35 -0.67
CA GLY A 185 -3.93 -8.56 0.07
C GLY A 185 -4.61 -7.50 0.94
N ASN A 186 -5.59 -7.89 1.77
CA ASN A 186 -6.23 -7.00 2.74
C ASN A 186 -5.97 -7.50 4.17
N LEU A 187 -5.59 -6.56 5.04
CA LEU A 187 -5.43 -6.75 6.47
C LEU A 187 -6.48 -5.92 7.19
N THR A 188 -7.16 -6.50 8.16
CA THR A 188 -8.02 -5.78 9.11
C THR A 188 -7.38 -5.88 10.48
N CYS A 189 -7.04 -4.74 11.07
CA CYS A 189 -6.39 -4.67 12.37
C CYS A 189 -7.13 -3.72 13.32
N HIS A 190 -6.93 -3.91 14.63
CA HIS A 190 -7.37 -2.94 15.63
C HIS A 190 -6.29 -2.67 16.68
N GLN A 191 -6.22 -1.41 17.13
CA GLN A 191 -5.31 -0.96 18.18
C GLN A 191 -5.94 0.21 18.93
N GLY A 192 -6.21 0.02 20.23
CA GLY A 192 -6.80 1.05 21.07
C GLY A 192 -8.15 1.52 20.50
N PRO A 193 -8.33 2.83 20.24
CA PRO A 193 -9.59 3.37 19.74
C PRO A 193 -9.77 3.23 18.22
N TYR A 194 -8.92 2.49 17.51
CA TYR A 194 -8.94 2.39 16.05
C TYR A 194 -9.20 0.96 15.57
N GLU A 195 -10.10 0.83 14.60
CA GLU A 195 -10.15 -0.28 13.65
C GLU A 195 -9.79 0.25 12.26
N PHE A 196 -8.89 -0.43 11.56
CA PHE A 196 -8.40 0.01 10.26
C PHE A 196 -8.09 -1.15 9.33
N GLU A 197 -8.21 -0.87 8.04
CA GLU A 197 -7.86 -1.80 6.98
C GLU A 197 -6.64 -1.29 6.21
N VAL A 198 -5.75 -2.21 5.87
CA VAL A 198 -4.61 -1.96 4.99
C VAL A 198 -4.73 -2.92 3.81
N SER A 199 -4.83 -2.37 2.60
CA SER A 199 -4.83 -3.14 1.37
C SER A 199 -3.86 -2.55 0.36
N GLY A 200 -3.65 -3.24 -0.75
CA GLY A 200 -2.81 -2.72 -1.82
C GLY A 200 -2.43 -3.78 -2.83
N THR A 201 -1.84 -3.33 -3.92
CA THR A 201 -1.37 -4.20 -4.99
C THR A 201 -0.11 -3.61 -5.61
N SER A 202 0.66 -4.46 -6.29
CA SER A 202 1.76 -4.01 -7.14
C SER A 202 1.88 -4.92 -8.35
N THR A 203 2.15 -4.32 -9.50
CA THR A 203 2.51 -5.02 -10.74
C THR A 203 4.00 -4.89 -11.05
N ALA A 204 4.81 -4.44 -10.09
CA ALA A 204 6.23 -4.24 -10.29
C ALA A 204 6.99 -5.58 -10.39
N ASP A 205 8.04 -5.58 -11.21
CA ASP A 205 8.94 -6.72 -11.32
C ASP A 205 9.55 -7.05 -9.95
N GLY A 206 9.64 -8.35 -9.61
CA GLY A 206 10.24 -8.81 -8.36
C GLY A 206 9.29 -8.95 -7.16
N VAL A 207 8.02 -8.58 -7.29
CA VAL A 207 6.99 -8.94 -6.29
C VAL A 207 6.61 -10.43 -6.40
N GLY A 208 6.81 -11.04 -7.58
CA GLY A 208 6.53 -12.45 -7.88
C GLY A 208 5.45 -12.60 -8.94
N GLU A 209 5.18 -13.83 -9.37
CA GLU A 209 4.09 -14.12 -10.31
C GLU A 209 2.75 -14.30 -9.58
N TYR A 210 1.64 -13.95 -10.24
CA TYR A 210 0.30 -14.19 -9.70
C TYR A 210 0.04 -15.70 -9.48
N PRO A 211 -0.59 -16.12 -8.37
CA PRO A 211 -1.14 -15.32 -7.27
C PRO A 211 -0.15 -15.03 -6.12
N LYS A 212 1.09 -15.53 -6.20
CA LYS A 212 2.11 -15.32 -5.16
C LYS A 212 2.49 -13.84 -5.00
N ALA A 213 2.33 -13.04 -6.05
CA ALA A 213 2.54 -11.60 -6.02
C ALA A 213 1.72 -10.92 -4.90
N ASP A 214 0.41 -11.21 -4.80
CA ASP A 214 -0.47 -10.58 -3.82
C ASP A 214 -0.09 -10.98 -2.40
N ARG A 215 0.24 -12.26 -2.18
CA ARG A 215 0.73 -12.73 -0.88
C ARG A 215 2.07 -12.07 -0.51
N ASN A 216 3.02 -12.02 -1.44
CA ASN A 216 4.31 -11.38 -1.21
C ASN A 216 4.16 -9.88 -0.91
N TRP A 217 3.26 -9.20 -1.61
CA TRP A 217 2.94 -7.79 -1.35
C TRP A 217 2.35 -7.61 0.04
N SER A 218 1.38 -8.45 0.42
CA SER A 218 0.80 -8.46 1.76
C SER A 218 1.88 -8.65 2.83
N ASP A 219 2.70 -9.69 2.68
CA ASP A 219 3.68 -10.09 3.68
C ASP A 219 4.83 -9.10 3.86
N LYS A 220 5.33 -8.56 2.75
CA LYS A 220 6.52 -7.69 2.75
C LYS A 220 6.18 -6.22 2.92
N VAL A 221 4.99 -5.79 2.50
CA VAL A 221 4.60 -4.36 2.50
C VAL A 221 3.46 -4.09 3.48
N LEU A 222 2.30 -4.72 3.30
CA LEU A 222 1.10 -4.35 4.07
C LEU A 222 1.26 -4.68 5.56
N ARG A 223 1.92 -5.79 5.91
CA ARG A 223 2.26 -6.12 7.30
C ARG A 223 3.20 -5.06 7.92
N GLN A 224 4.10 -4.46 7.15
CA GLN A 224 4.98 -3.39 7.63
C GLN A 224 4.24 -2.05 7.79
N VAL A 225 3.26 -1.78 6.93
CA VAL A 225 2.36 -0.63 7.09
C VAL A 225 1.55 -0.76 8.39
N ALA A 226 0.97 -1.94 8.65
CA ALA A 226 0.23 -2.19 9.89
C ALA A 226 1.12 -2.03 11.15
N ARG A 227 2.37 -2.52 11.12
CA ARG A 227 3.38 -2.28 12.17
C ARG A 227 3.66 -0.79 12.39
N THR A 228 3.80 -0.03 11.30
CA THR A 228 4.11 1.41 11.33
C THR A 228 2.96 2.23 11.95
N LEU A 229 1.72 1.87 11.65
CA LEU A 229 0.52 2.54 12.17
C LEU A 229 0.29 2.21 13.64
N SER A 230 0.27 0.92 13.97
CA SER A 230 0.01 0.44 15.34
C SER A 230 1.02 0.97 16.35
N ALA A 231 2.30 1.08 15.98
CA ALA A 231 3.33 1.65 16.85
C ALA A 231 3.10 3.13 17.24
N ARG A 232 2.21 3.85 16.53
CA ARG A 232 1.85 5.24 16.80
C ARG A 232 0.45 5.39 17.40
N MET A 233 -0.27 4.29 17.60
CA MET A 233 -1.57 4.26 18.25
C MET A 233 -1.40 3.87 19.72
N PRO A 234 -2.20 4.45 20.65
CA PRO A 234 -2.13 4.14 22.08
C PRO A 234 -2.58 2.73 22.42
#